data_AF-A0A9P7ERJ6-F1
#
_entry.id   AF-A0A9P7ERJ6-F1
#
_cell.length_a   1.000
_cell.length_b   1.000
_cell.length_c   1.000
_cell.angle_alpha   90.00
_cell.angle_beta   90.00
_cell.angle_gamma   90.00
#
_symmetry.space_group_name_H-M   'P 1'
#
loop_
_entity.id
_entity.type
_entity.pdbx_description
1 polymer ?
#
loop_
_entity_poly.entity_id
_entity_poly.type
_entity_poly.pdbx_seq_one_letter_code
_entity_poly.pdbx_strand_id
1 'polypeptide(L)' 'RTQSILLVNKKLSKNNWHIIPLDSPNITAIELTGNFGKVRVYNIYNPCDHNRTIRFLERHMTTKNQKR' A
#
# COMPACT_ATOMS: atom_id res chain seq x y z
N ARG A 1 -5.54 -11.17 12.82
CA ARG A 1 -6.69 -11.28 11.90
C ARG A 1 -6.47 -10.32 10.73
N THR A 2 -6.41 -10.82 9.49
CA THR A 2 -6.27 -9.98 8.29
C THR A 2 -7.59 -9.27 7.98
N GLN A 3 -7.56 -7.97 7.70
CA GLN A 3 -8.74 -7.16 7.39
C GLN A 3 -8.73 -6.54 5.98
N SER A 4 -7.58 -6.57 5.30
CA SER A 4 -7.41 -6.05 3.95
C SER A 4 -6.79 -7.11 3.04
N ILE A 5 -7.35 -7.26 1.84
CA ILE A 5 -6.88 -8.18 0.79
C ILE A 5 -6.89 -7.41 -0.53
N LEU A 6 -5.80 -7.48 -1.30
CA LEU A 6 -5.70 -6.91 -2.64
C LEU A 6 -5.40 -8.04 -3.63
N LEU A 7 -6.30 -8.25 -4.59
CA LEU A 7 -6.14 -9.27 -5.63
C LEU A 7 -5.54 -8.61 -6.88
N VAL A 8 -4.44 -9.17 -7.36
CA VAL A 8 -3.75 -8.69 -8.57
C VAL A 8 -4.01 -9.65 -9.72
N ASN A 9 -4.43 -9.12 -10.86
CA ASN A 9 -4.66 -9.92 -12.05
C ASN A 9 -3.34 -10.55 -12.53
N LYS A 10 -3.35 -11.86 -12.81
CA LYS A 10 -2.18 -12.60 -13.33
C LYS A 10 -1.63 -12.06 -14.66
N LYS A 11 -2.43 -11.33 -15.43
CA LYS A 11 -2.02 -10.68 -16.68
C LYS A 11 -1.11 -9.46 -16.43
N LEU A 12 -1.07 -8.94 -15.22
CA LEU A 12 -0.14 -7.88 -14.85
C LEU A 12 1.27 -8.46 -14.79
N SER A 13 2.19 -7.89 -15.57
CA SER A 13 3.59 -8.34 -15.61
C SER A 13 4.19 -8.39 -14.21
N LYS A 14 4.62 -9.57 -13.76
CA LYS A 14 5.19 -9.79 -12.41
C LYS A 14 6.44 -8.92 -12.15
N ASN A 15 7.12 -8.47 -13.20
CA ASN A 15 8.31 -7.64 -13.09
C ASN A 15 7.99 -6.15 -12.89
N ASN A 16 6.73 -5.77 -13.15
CA ASN A 16 6.28 -4.38 -13.14
C ASN A 16 5.41 -4.07 -11.91
N TRP A 17 5.39 -4.96 -10.92
CA TRP A 17 4.78 -4.67 -9.64
C TRP A 17 5.36 -5.51 -8.49
N HIS A 18 5.26 -5.00 -7.28
CA HIS A 18 5.59 -5.75 -6.07
C HIS A 18 4.71 -5.31 -4.90
N ILE A 19 4.60 -6.17 -3.88
CA ILE A 19 3.92 -5.86 -2.62
C ILE A 19 4.82 -4.92 -1.81
N ILE A 20 4.25 -3.84 -1.27
CA ILE A 20 4.92 -3.00 -0.29
C ILE A 20 4.70 -3.64 1.08
N PRO A 21 5.75 -4.13 1.78
CA PRO A 21 5.58 -4.71 3.10
C PRO A 21 5.14 -3.61 4.09
N LEU A 22 4.04 -3.84 4.78
CA LEU A 22 3.47 -2.95 5.78
C LEU A 22 3.16 -3.76 7.04
N ASP A 23 3.54 -3.22 8.20
CA ASP A 23 3.26 -3.81 9.50
C ASP A 23 1.86 -3.40 9.99
N SER A 24 0.82 -3.81 9.24
CA SER A 24 -0.56 -3.57 9.61
C SER A 24 -1.48 -4.59 8.95
N PRO A 25 -2.34 -5.30 9.70
CA PRO A 25 -3.31 -6.23 9.13
C PRO A 25 -4.45 -5.54 8.37
N ASN A 26 -4.53 -4.21 8.47
CA ASN A 26 -5.63 -3.39 7.95
C ASN A 26 -5.27 -2.74 6.62
N ILE A 27 -4.03 -2.88 6.16
CA ILE A 27 -3.54 -2.21 4.96
C ILE A 27 -2.78 -3.22 4.12
N THR A 28 -3.14 -3.29 2.85
CA THR A 28 -2.35 -3.97 1.83
C THR A 28 -1.96 -2.96 0.77
N ALA A 29 -0.75 -3.08 0.23
CA ALA A 29 -0.27 -2.12 -0.75
C ALA A 29 0.61 -2.77 -1.81
N ILE A 30 0.56 -2.23 -3.02
CA ILE A 30 1.43 -2.61 -4.13
C ILE A 30 2.05 -1.37 -4.76
N GLU A 31 3.26 -1.49 -5.31
CA GLU A 31 3.87 -0.50 -6.20
C GLU A 31 3.93 -1.11 -7.60
N LEU A 32 3.37 -0.39 -8.57
CA LEU A 32 3.46 -0.63 -10.00
C LEU A 32 4.59 0.23 -10.58
N THR A 33 5.38 -0.34 -11.48
CA THR A 33 6.46 0.33 -12.20
C THR A 33 6.25 0.20 -13.70
N GLY A 34 6.41 1.29 -14.45
CA GLY A 34 6.36 1.26 -15.90
C GLY A 34 6.83 2.59 -16.50
N ASN A 35 6.61 2.77 -17.81
CA ASN A 35 6.96 4.03 -18.50
C ASN A 35 6.16 5.24 -17.97
N PHE A 36 5.05 4.98 -17.26
CA PHE A 36 4.27 5.96 -16.51
C PHE A 36 4.89 6.32 -15.15
N GLY A 37 6.10 5.81 -14.84
CA GLY A 37 6.75 5.99 -13.55
C GLY A 37 6.28 4.98 -12.51
N LYS A 38 6.08 5.46 -11.28
CA LYS A 38 5.71 4.64 -10.13
C LYS A 38 4.31 4.97 -9.66
N VAL A 39 3.45 3.97 -9.56
CA VAL A 39 2.09 4.11 -9.00
C VAL A 39 1.99 3.22 -7.79
N ARG A 40 1.61 3.77 -6.64
CA ARG A 40 1.35 3.00 -5.42
C ARG A 40 -0.13 2.93 -5.16
N VAL A 41 -0.64 1.73 -4.94
CA VAL A 41 -2.05 1.48 -4.60
C VAL A 41 -2.09 0.98 -3.17
N TYR A 42 -2.87 1.65 -2.32
CA TYR A 42 -3.07 1.30 -0.92
C TYR A 42 -4.55 0.89 -0.74
N ASN A 43 -4.78 -0.36 -0.37
CA ASN A 43 -6.10 -0.84 0.03
C ASN A 43 -6.21 -0.84 1.55
N ILE A 44 -7.12 -0.02 2.06
CA ILE A 44 -7.15 0.38 3.47
C ILE A 44 -8.51 -0.01 4.05
N TYR A 45 -8.49 -0.91 5.04
CA TYR A 45 -9.62 -1.09 5.92
C TYR A 45 -9.53 -0.04 7.04
N ASN A 46 -10.48 0.90 7.06
CA ASN A 46 -10.54 1.95 8.07
C ASN A 46 -11.70 1.68 9.04
N PRO A 47 -11.42 1.09 10.23
CA PRO A 47 -12.42 0.95 11.27
C PRO A 47 -12.94 2.34 11.70
N CYS A 48 -14.27 2.50 11.83
CA CYS A 48 -14.86 3.76 12.29
C CYS A 48 -14.61 4.06 13.79
N ASP A 49 -14.02 3.11 14.53
CA ASP A 49 -13.82 3.20 15.97
C ASP A 49 -12.48 3.85 16.36
N HIS A 50 -11.48 3.90 15.46
CA HIS A 50 -10.17 4.48 15.75
C HIS A 50 -9.46 5.01 14.49
N ASN A 51 -8.79 6.16 14.60
CA ASN A 51 -8.00 6.77 13.52
C ASN A 51 -6.59 6.17 13.34
N ARG A 52 -6.32 4.97 13.87
CA ARG A 52 -4.97 4.36 13.85
C ARG A 52 -4.47 4.10 12.44
N THR A 53 -5.35 3.63 11.56
CA THR A 53 -5.01 3.30 10.17
C THR A 53 -4.59 4.55 9.38
N ILE A 54 -5.31 5.66 9.56
CA ILE A 54 -5.00 6.95 8.93
C ILE A 54 -3.64 7.46 9.42
N ARG A 55 -3.42 7.50 10.75
CA ARG A 55 -2.14 7.96 11.33
C ARG A 55 -0.94 7.12 10.87
N PHE A 56 -1.12 5.81 10.70
CA PHE A 56 -0.09 4.94 10.16
C PHE A 56 0.28 5.34 8.71
N LEU A 57 -0.72 5.58 7.86
CA LEU A 57 -0.50 5.96 6.47
C LEU A 57 0.19 7.31 6.36
N GLU A 58 -0.24 8.30 7.15
CA GLU A 58 0.39 9.63 7.19
C GLU A 58 1.89 9.50 7.48
N ARG A 59 2.26 8.76 8.53
CA ARG A 59 3.67 8.51 8.88
C ARG A 59 4.41 7.76 7.77
N HIS A 60 3.81 6.72 7.20
CA HIS A 60 4.43 5.93 6.14
C HIS A 60 4.73 6.77 4.89
N MET A 61 3.83 7.69 4.54
CA MET A 61 3.95 8.54 3.35
C MET A 61 4.93 9.71 3.57
N THR A 62 4.94 10.32 4.76
CA THR A 62 5.87 11.42 5.08
C THR A 62 7.31 10.94 5.25
N THR A 63 7.53 9.81 5.91
CA THR A 63 8.89 9.27 6.14
C THR A 63 9.63 8.95 4.82
N LYS A 64 8.91 8.61 3.75
CA LYS A 64 9.50 8.34 2.43
C LYS A 64 9.75 9.60 1.60
N ASN A 65 9.13 10.74 1.92
CA ASN A 65 9.35 12.00 1.21
C ASN A 65 10.62 12.74 1.66
N GLN A 66 11.25 12.33 2.76
CA GLN A 66 12.48 12.95 3.30
C GLN A 66 13.79 12.31 2.78
N LYS A 67 13.71 11.24 1.97
CA LYS A 67 14.87 10.56 1.36
C LYS A 67 14.98 10.81 -0.16
N ARG A 68 14.52 11.97 -0.62
CA ARG A 68 14.74 12.45 -2.00
C ARG A 68 15.72 13.59 -2.00
#